data_AF-A0A2A6ECH9-F1
#
_entry.id   AF-A0A2A6ECH9-F1
#
_cell.length_a   1.000
_cell.length_b   1.000
_cell.length_c   1.000
_cell.angle_alpha   90.00
_cell.angle_beta   90.00
_cell.angle_gamma   90.00
#
_symmetry.space_group_name_H-M   'P 1'
#
loop_
_entity.id
_entity.type
_entity.pdbx_description
1 polymer ?
#
loop_
_entity_poly.entity_id
_entity_poly.type
_entity_poly.pdbx_seq_one_letter_code
_entity_poly.pdbx_strand_id
1 'polypeptide(L)'
;IIYNGPLKSRETFIDAIKHNAIVNIETWREIKWLDDLPKCQDFEIGIRININTSIISPEDEDHPNDDSRFGFSFESGDFDKAIKDILEKGNIRIVGIHSHREPKTRSVRFYKRVINYVQNIIQQYNLPLKYWDLGGGFFGCMPNKPTYSDYSAAFFNTLDPTLRDITIIVE
;
A
#
# COMPACT_ATOMS: atom_id res chain seq x y z
N ILE A 1 -15.48 -0.67 -1.09
CA ILE A 1 -14.82 -0.57 -2.42
C ILE A 1 -13.47 0.08 -2.20
N ILE A 2 -12.40 -0.46 -2.78
CA ILE A 2 -11.07 0.16 -2.82
C ILE A 2 -10.80 0.59 -4.26
N TYR A 3 -10.50 1.87 -4.45
CA TYR A 3 -10.21 2.44 -5.77
C TYR A 3 -8.69 2.63 -5.94
N ASN A 4 -8.10 1.72 -6.70
CA ASN A 4 -6.68 1.70 -7.09
C ASN A 4 -6.47 2.25 -8.52
N GLY A 5 -5.24 2.62 -8.85
CA GLY A 5 -4.78 2.90 -10.21
C GLY A 5 -4.18 4.30 -10.39
N PRO A 6 -3.08 4.47 -11.16
CA PRO A 6 -2.38 5.75 -11.29
C PRO A 6 -3.11 6.78 -12.16
N LEU A 7 -4.10 6.33 -12.96
CA LEU A 7 -4.81 7.14 -13.96
C LEU A 7 -6.24 7.51 -13.54
N LYS A 8 -6.52 7.66 -12.24
CA LYS A 8 -7.82 8.15 -11.75
C LYS A 8 -8.15 9.51 -12.38
N SER A 9 -9.43 9.77 -12.64
CA SER A 9 -9.90 11.11 -12.96
C SER A 9 -10.21 11.84 -11.65
N ARG A 10 -10.17 13.17 -11.68
CA ARG A 10 -10.49 13.97 -10.48
C ARG A 10 -11.95 13.76 -10.07
N GLU A 11 -12.85 13.65 -11.04
CA GLU A 11 -14.28 13.47 -10.82
C GLU A 11 -14.55 12.16 -10.08
N THR A 12 -14.03 11.04 -10.58
CA THR A 12 -14.24 9.72 -9.93
C THR A 12 -13.52 9.60 -8.60
N PHE A 13 -12.35 10.25 -8.47
CA PHE A 13 -11.60 10.32 -7.22
C PHE A 13 -12.40 10.99 -6.09
N ILE A 14 -12.94 12.19 -6.35
CA ILE A 14 -13.71 12.94 -5.36
C ILE A 14 -15.03 12.24 -5.05
N ASP A 15 -15.70 11.72 -6.07
CA ASP A 15 -16.96 10.99 -5.91
C ASP A 15 -16.78 9.74 -5.03
N ALA A 16 -15.72 8.96 -5.27
CA ALA A 16 -15.40 7.77 -4.49
C ALA A 16 -15.21 8.11 -3.00
N ILE A 17 -14.39 9.12 -2.69
CA ILE A 17 -14.11 9.51 -1.31
C ILE A 17 -15.38 10.02 -0.62
N LYS A 18 -16.20 10.84 -1.30
CA LYS A 18 -17.46 11.36 -0.75
C LYS A 18 -18.48 10.26 -0.43
N HIS A 19 -18.44 9.15 -1.15
CA HIS A 19 -19.33 8.02 -0.94
C HIS A 19 -18.69 6.90 -0.10
N ASN A 20 -17.68 7.24 0.71
CA ASN A 20 -16.99 6.33 1.65
C ASN A 20 -16.29 5.14 0.97
N ALA A 21 -16.01 5.21 -0.33
CA ALA A 21 -15.04 4.30 -0.92
C ALA A 21 -13.64 4.74 -0.50
N ILE A 22 -12.77 3.75 -0.29
CA ILE A 22 -11.38 4.00 0.08
C ILE A 22 -10.59 4.21 -1.21
N VAL A 23 -9.87 5.32 -1.31
CA VAL A 23 -8.98 5.60 -2.43
C VAL A 23 -7.55 5.45 -1.95
N ASN A 24 -6.77 4.59 -2.60
CA ASN A 24 -5.33 4.51 -2.37
C ASN A 24 -4.64 5.59 -3.22
N ILE A 25 -4.11 6.61 -2.54
CA ILE A 25 -3.35 7.70 -3.16
C ILE A 25 -2.00 7.17 -3.64
N GLU A 26 -1.65 7.44 -4.90
CA GLU A 26 -0.39 6.96 -5.48
C GLU A 26 0.31 7.99 -6.38
N THR A 27 -0.24 9.19 -6.52
CA THR A 27 0.34 10.29 -7.32
C THR A 27 0.21 11.66 -6.63
N TRP A 28 1.12 12.58 -6.94
CA TRP A 28 1.12 13.94 -6.39
C TRP A 28 -0.13 14.77 -6.74
N ARG A 29 -0.74 14.51 -7.90
CA ARG A 29 -1.97 15.22 -8.31
C ARG A 29 -3.17 14.83 -7.46
N GLU A 30 -3.25 13.57 -7.01
CA GLU A 30 -4.33 13.10 -6.14
C GLU A 30 -4.26 13.77 -4.77
N ILE A 31 -3.06 14.00 -4.24
CA ILE A 31 -2.86 14.78 -3.00
C ILE A 31 -3.43 16.20 -3.16
N LYS A 32 -3.26 16.84 -4.33
CA LYS A 32 -3.86 18.17 -4.59
C LYS A 32 -5.38 18.10 -4.68
N TRP A 33 -5.95 17.05 -5.25
CA TRP A 33 -7.40 16.92 -5.36
C TRP A 33 -8.09 16.77 -4.00
N LEU A 34 -7.39 16.26 -2.98
CA LEU A 34 -7.92 16.24 -1.61
C LEU A 34 -8.31 17.64 -1.08
N ASP A 35 -7.80 18.73 -1.68
CA ASP A 35 -8.18 20.10 -1.31
C ASP A 35 -9.61 20.45 -1.72
N ASP A 36 -10.18 19.72 -2.68
CA ASP A 36 -11.56 19.91 -3.15
C ASP A 36 -12.60 19.22 -2.26
N LEU A 37 -12.15 18.44 -1.28
CA LEU A 37 -13.03 17.75 -0.35
C LEU A 37 -13.57 18.75 0.69
N PRO A 38 -14.88 18.69 1.03
CA PRO A 38 -15.48 19.57 2.02
C PRO A 38 -14.77 19.53 3.38
N LYS A 39 -14.40 20.69 3.92
CA LYS A 39 -13.66 20.79 5.19
C LYS A 39 -14.51 20.58 6.45
N CYS A 40 -15.83 20.46 6.31
CA CYS A 40 -16.76 20.21 7.42
C CYS A 40 -16.89 18.73 7.81
N GLN A 41 -16.16 17.83 7.15
CA GLN A 41 -16.17 16.40 7.42
C GLN A 41 -14.77 15.81 7.27
N ASP A 42 -14.53 14.72 7.99
CA ASP A 42 -13.30 13.94 7.91
C ASP A 42 -13.42 12.85 6.85
N PHE A 43 -12.34 12.60 6.13
CA PHE A 43 -12.26 11.53 5.13
C PHE A 43 -11.16 10.54 5.46
N GLU A 44 -11.37 9.31 5.03
CA GLU A 44 -10.42 8.22 5.18
C GLU A 44 -9.91 7.80 3.81
N ILE A 45 -8.59 7.64 3.71
CA ILE A 45 -7.90 7.21 2.49
C ILE A 45 -6.83 6.17 2.82
N GLY A 46 -6.34 5.50 1.78
CA GLY A 46 -5.07 4.78 1.85
C GLY A 46 -3.97 5.50 1.07
N ILE A 47 -2.74 5.04 1.24
CA ILE A 47 -1.59 5.52 0.46
C ILE A 47 -0.78 4.33 -0.05
N ARG A 48 -0.31 4.43 -1.30
CA ARG A 48 0.54 3.41 -1.92
C ARG A 48 2.01 3.69 -1.65
N ILE A 49 2.70 2.71 -1.06
CA ILE A 49 4.15 2.71 -0.93
C ILE A 49 4.77 2.16 -2.22
N ASN A 50 5.77 2.85 -2.74
CA ASN A 50 6.65 2.35 -3.78
C ASN A 50 7.68 1.42 -3.13
N ILE A 51 7.84 0.23 -3.70
CA ILE A 51 8.81 -0.77 -3.23
C ILE A 51 9.78 -1.06 -4.37
N ASN A 52 11.06 -0.89 -4.05
CA ASN A 52 12.17 -1.31 -4.89
C ASN A 52 12.49 -2.79 -4.67
N THR A 53 12.28 -3.60 -5.70
CA THR A 53 12.50 -5.05 -5.62
C THR A 53 13.98 -5.40 -5.48
N SER A 54 14.89 -4.62 -6.07
CA SER A 54 16.33 -4.80 -5.88
C SER A 54 16.78 -4.62 -4.44
N ILE A 55 16.05 -3.84 -3.63
CA ILE A 55 16.35 -3.65 -2.21
C ILE A 55 15.83 -4.83 -1.38
N ILE A 56 14.57 -5.23 -1.60
CA ILE A 56 13.91 -6.22 -0.74
C ILE A 56 14.14 -7.67 -1.17
N SER A 57 14.37 -7.92 -2.46
CA SER A 57 14.51 -9.25 -3.03
C SER A 57 15.29 -9.20 -4.34
N PRO A 58 16.62 -9.05 -4.30
CA PRO A 58 17.46 -9.00 -5.49
C PRO A 58 17.25 -10.20 -6.43
N GLU A 59 16.90 -11.38 -5.91
CA GLU A 59 16.62 -12.55 -6.73
C GLU A 59 15.29 -12.50 -7.51
N ASP A 60 14.42 -11.53 -7.18
CA ASP A 60 13.15 -11.28 -7.86
C ASP A 60 13.22 -10.05 -8.78
N GLU A 61 14.35 -9.33 -8.84
CA GLU A 61 14.47 -8.10 -9.62
C GLU A 61 14.38 -8.36 -11.13
N ASP A 62 13.68 -7.48 -11.85
CA ASP A 62 13.63 -7.50 -13.31
C ASP A 62 14.90 -6.94 -13.96
N HIS A 63 15.41 -5.85 -13.40
CA HIS A 63 16.61 -5.14 -13.84
C HIS A 63 17.27 -4.45 -12.62
N PRO A 64 18.52 -3.97 -12.72
CA PRO A 64 19.14 -3.23 -11.62
C PRO A 64 18.28 -2.05 -11.19
N ASN A 65 18.14 -1.85 -9.88
CA ASN A 65 17.31 -0.81 -9.28
C ASN A 65 15.85 -0.87 -9.77
N ASP A 66 15.23 -2.05 -9.65
CA ASP A 66 13.84 -2.33 -10.00
C ASP A 66 12.86 -1.65 -9.04
N ASP A 67 12.74 -0.34 -9.20
CA ASP A 67 11.84 0.52 -8.46
C ASP A 67 10.41 0.43 -9.01
N SER A 68 9.41 0.56 -8.13
CA SER A 68 8.03 0.68 -8.60
C SER A 68 7.86 1.99 -9.37
N ARG A 69 6.99 1.97 -10.38
CA ARG A 69 6.55 3.21 -11.05
C ARG A 69 5.33 3.84 -10.36
N PHE A 70 4.85 3.22 -9.28
CA PHE A 70 3.60 3.56 -8.61
C PHE A 70 3.82 3.74 -7.11
N GLY A 71 3.10 4.71 -6.55
CA GLY A 71 3.22 5.08 -5.14
C GLY A 71 4.41 5.99 -4.87
N PHE A 72 4.67 6.20 -3.58
CA PHE A 72 5.72 7.10 -3.11
C PHE A 72 6.86 6.30 -2.48
N SER A 73 8.10 6.58 -2.89
CA SER A 73 9.28 5.86 -2.38
C SER A 73 9.64 6.36 -0.98
N PHE A 74 9.94 5.41 -0.10
CA PHE A 74 10.44 5.72 1.23
C PHE A 74 11.90 6.19 1.15
N GLU A 75 12.73 5.54 0.33
CA GLU A 75 14.16 5.82 0.15
C GLU A 75 14.41 7.23 -0.40
N SER A 76 13.56 7.70 -1.33
CA SER A 76 13.69 9.06 -1.88
C SER A 76 13.20 10.16 -0.93
N GLY A 77 12.47 9.79 0.13
CA GLY A 77 11.74 10.72 1.00
C GLY A 77 10.39 11.18 0.43
N ASP A 78 9.96 10.67 -0.73
CA ASP A 78 8.67 11.02 -1.32
C ASP A 78 7.50 10.56 -0.45
N PHE A 79 7.62 9.39 0.19
CA PHE A 79 6.60 8.88 1.10
C PHE A 79 6.44 9.78 2.32
N ASP A 80 7.56 10.22 2.93
CA ASP A 80 7.55 11.16 4.06
C ASP A 80 6.85 12.46 3.70
N LYS A 81 7.20 13.03 2.54
CA LYS A 81 6.58 14.25 2.03
C LYS A 81 5.09 14.06 1.75
N ALA A 82 4.69 12.95 1.13
CA ALA A 82 3.29 12.66 0.85
C ALA A 82 2.46 12.53 2.13
N ILE A 83 2.98 11.84 3.16
CA ILE A 83 2.33 11.77 4.47
C ILE A 83 2.14 13.18 5.04
N LYS A 84 3.18 14.02 5.06
CA LYS A 84 3.11 15.39 5.59
C LYS A 84 2.09 16.24 4.84
N ASP A 85 2.17 16.29 3.51
CA ASP A 85 1.27 17.07 2.64
C ASP A 85 -0.20 16.65 2.82
N ILE A 86 -0.47 15.36 3.11
CA ILE A 86 -1.82 14.86 3.38
C ILE A 86 -2.28 15.26 4.79
N LEU A 87 -1.45 15.06 5.82
CA LEU A 87 -1.83 15.33 7.21
C LEU A 87 -2.02 16.83 7.48
N GLU A 88 -1.28 17.70 6.79
CA GLU A 88 -1.45 19.16 6.85
C GLU A 88 -2.86 19.63 6.45
N LYS A 89 -3.62 18.80 5.71
CA LYS A 89 -5.00 19.14 5.31
C LYS A 89 -5.98 19.11 6.49
N GLY A 90 -5.62 18.48 7.60
CA GLY A 90 -6.37 18.47 8.87
C GLY A 90 -7.63 17.60 8.90
N ASN A 91 -8.33 17.45 7.77
CA ASN A 91 -9.58 16.67 7.66
C ASN A 91 -9.41 15.35 6.90
N ILE A 92 -8.17 14.90 6.67
CA ILE A 92 -7.87 13.65 5.94
C ILE A 92 -7.08 12.72 6.86
N ARG A 93 -7.56 11.48 7.00
CA ARG A 93 -6.92 10.43 7.78
C ARG A 93 -6.42 9.32 6.87
N ILE A 94 -5.15 8.98 7.02
CA ILE A 94 -4.53 7.84 6.34
C ILE A 94 -4.79 6.60 7.20
N VAL A 95 -5.71 5.76 6.76
CA VAL A 95 -6.15 4.55 7.48
C VAL A 95 -5.70 3.27 6.79
N GLY A 96 -4.95 3.38 5.70
CA GLY A 96 -4.57 2.26 4.87
C GLY A 96 -3.23 2.40 4.19
N ILE A 97 -2.53 1.28 4.07
CA ILE A 97 -1.34 1.16 3.22
C ILE A 97 -1.65 0.18 2.10
N HIS A 98 -1.21 0.53 0.89
CA HIS A 98 -1.18 -0.37 -0.25
C HIS A 98 0.27 -0.60 -0.66
N SER A 99 0.70 -1.86 -0.74
CA SER A 99 2.11 -2.22 -0.94
C SER A 99 2.32 -3.26 -2.03
N HIS A 100 1.54 -3.19 -3.11
CA HIS A 100 1.62 -4.16 -4.18
C HIS A 100 2.94 -4.09 -4.97
N ARG A 101 3.59 -5.25 -5.04
CA ARG A 101 4.60 -5.60 -6.03
C ARG A 101 4.34 -7.01 -6.53
N GLU A 102 4.43 -7.19 -7.84
CA GLU A 102 4.38 -8.51 -8.46
C GLU A 102 5.81 -9.07 -8.59
N PRO A 103 6.17 -10.13 -7.86
CA PRO A 103 7.48 -10.78 -8.01
C PRO A 103 7.50 -11.81 -9.14
N LYS A 104 8.68 -12.03 -9.72
CA LYS A 104 8.92 -13.15 -10.65
C LYS A 104 8.63 -14.51 -10.02
N THR A 105 9.10 -14.73 -8.79
CA THR A 105 9.00 -16.06 -8.17
C THR A 105 7.64 -16.32 -7.56
N ARG A 106 6.88 -15.26 -7.23
CA ARG A 106 5.64 -15.34 -6.45
C ARG A 106 5.81 -16.20 -5.19
N SER A 107 7.03 -16.24 -4.66
CA SER A 107 7.38 -17.09 -3.53
C SER A 107 6.83 -16.51 -2.23
N VAL A 108 6.48 -17.39 -1.28
CA VAL A 108 6.11 -16.97 0.08
C VAL A 108 7.20 -16.09 0.70
N ARG A 109 8.47 -16.41 0.44
CA ARG A 109 9.63 -15.62 0.88
C ARG A 109 9.53 -14.15 0.46
N PHE A 110 9.23 -13.88 -0.82
CA PHE A 110 9.12 -12.52 -1.33
C PHE A 110 8.12 -11.68 -0.51
N TYR A 111 6.91 -12.21 -0.31
CA TYR A 111 5.87 -11.49 0.44
C TYR A 111 6.24 -11.31 1.92
N LYS A 112 6.94 -12.26 2.54
CA LYS A 112 7.51 -12.07 3.89
C LYS A 112 8.50 -10.91 3.93
N ARG A 113 9.32 -10.73 2.88
CA ARG A 113 10.26 -9.60 2.81
C ARG A 113 9.55 -8.27 2.59
N VAL A 114 8.51 -8.24 1.74
CA VAL A 114 7.62 -7.07 1.60
C VAL A 114 7.02 -6.68 2.95
N ILE A 115 6.44 -7.64 3.69
CA ILE A 115 5.84 -7.35 5.00
C ILE A 115 6.87 -6.81 5.97
N ASN A 116 8.04 -7.47 6.09
CA ASN A 116 9.09 -6.98 6.99
C ASN A 116 9.55 -5.56 6.64
N TYR A 117 9.71 -5.26 5.36
CA TYR A 117 10.13 -3.93 4.91
C TYR A 117 9.06 -2.87 5.22
N VAL A 118 7.81 -3.11 4.82
CA VAL A 118 6.73 -2.11 4.95
C VAL A 118 6.29 -1.95 6.40
N GLN A 119 6.26 -3.00 7.23
CA GLN A 119 5.86 -2.87 8.63
C GLN A 119 6.80 -1.96 9.41
N ASN A 120 8.10 -2.01 9.12
CA ASN A 120 9.08 -1.10 9.72
C ASN A 120 8.83 0.35 9.33
N ILE A 121 8.34 0.60 8.11
CA ILE A 121 7.92 1.94 7.68
C ILE A 121 6.66 2.35 8.43
N ILE A 122 5.63 1.49 8.48
CA ILE A 122 4.37 1.76 9.20
C ILE A 122 4.63 2.16 10.65
N GLN A 123 5.49 1.41 11.35
CA GLN A 123 5.85 1.66 12.75
C GLN A 123 6.57 3.02 12.94
N GLN A 124 7.35 3.48 11.97
CA GLN A 124 8.02 4.79 12.04
C GLN A 124 7.04 5.97 12.01
N TYR A 125 5.92 5.84 11.29
CA TYR A 125 4.92 6.90 11.15
C TYR A 125 3.77 6.80 12.16
N ASN A 126 3.66 5.71 12.91
CA ASN A 126 2.61 5.47 13.90
C ASN A 126 1.19 5.75 13.35
N LEU A 127 0.94 5.32 12.11
CA LEU A 127 -0.33 5.56 11.43
C LEU A 127 -1.45 4.69 12.03
N PRO A 128 -2.67 5.22 12.23
CA PRO A 128 -3.79 4.48 12.79
C PRO A 128 -4.46 3.60 11.72
N LEU A 129 -3.72 2.60 11.22
CA LEU A 129 -4.17 1.76 10.11
C LEU A 129 -5.34 0.87 10.51
N LYS A 130 -6.37 0.86 9.66
CA LYS A 130 -7.49 -0.09 9.70
C LYS A 130 -7.24 -1.28 8.79
N TYR A 131 -6.53 -1.06 7.69
CA TYR A 131 -6.20 -2.12 6.74
C TYR A 131 -4.79 -1.96 6.17
N TRP A 132 -4.26 -3.07 5.67
CA TRP A 132 -3.09 -3.11 4.82
C TRP A 132 -3.37 -4.03 3.64
N ASP A 133 -3.39 -3.42 2.46
CA ASP A 133 -3.55 -4.06 1.16
C ASP A 133 -2.18 -4.49 0.60
N LEU A 134 -1.95 -5.80 0.56
CA LEU A 134 -0.73 -6.41 0.03
C LEU A 134 -0.77 -6.54 -1.51
N GLY A 135 -1.89 -6.18 -2.14
CA GLY A 135 -2.14 -6.40 -3.56
C GLY A 135 -2.23 -7.87 -3.93
N GLY A 136 -1.97 -8.18 -5.20
CA GLY A 136 -2.08 -9.52 -5.76
C GLY A 136 -0.77 -10.18 -6.20
N GLY A 137 -0.86 -11.03 -7.22
CA GLY A 137 0.27 -11.74 -7.84
C GLY A 137 0.52 -13.14 -7.30
N PHE A 138 -0.39 -13.69 -6.48
CA PHE A 138 -0.28 -15.04 -5.93
C PHE A 138 -0.49 -16.13 -6.99
N PHE A 139 -0.03 -17.35 -6.72
CA PHE A 139 -0.24 -18.49 -7.65
C PHE A 139 -1.66 -19.05 -7.65
N GLY A 140 -2.51 -18.75 -6.66
CA GLY A 140 -3.87 -19.26 -6.60
C GLY A 140 -3.93 -20.79 -6.45
N CYS A 141 -4.60 -21.49 -7.38
CA CYS A 141 -4.82 -22.94 -7.34
C CYS A 141 -3.83 -23.76 -8.18
N MET A 142 -2.69 -23.17 -8.57
CA MET A 142 -1.71 -23.83 -9.44
C MET A 142 -1.05 -25.04 -8.74
N PRO A 143 -0.97 -26.21 -9.40
CA PRO A 143 -0.33 -27.40 -8.82
C PRO A 143 1.14 -27.16 -8.45
N ASN A 144 1.57 -27.71 -7.31
CA ASN A 144 2.95 -27.59 -6.80
C ASN A 144 3.42 -26.15 -6.56
N LYS A 145 2.49 -25.20 -6.41
CA LYS A 145 2.76 -23.82 -6.02
C LYS A 145 2.20 -23.54 -4.63
N PRO A 146 2.69 -22.50 -3.93
CA PRO A 146 2.11 -22.07 -2.67
C PRO A 146 0.61 -21.79 -2.79
N THR A 147 -0.13 -22.23 -1.79
CA THR A 147 -1.57 -22.01 -1.65
C THR A 147 -1.85 -20.69 -0.94
N TYR A 148 -3.09 -20.20 -1.01
CA TYR A 148 -3.52 -19.04 -0.21
C TYR A 148 -3.33 -19.26 1.31
N SER A 149 -3.47 -20.50 1.80
CA SER A 149 -3.18 -20.83 3.20
C SER A 149 -1.70 -20.65 3.54
N ASP A 150 -0.79 -21.03 2.64
CA ASP A 150 0.65 -20.83 2.83
C ASP A 150 1.00 -19.34 2.90
N TYR A 151 0.44 -18.54 1.99
CA TYR A 151 0.63 -17.08 2.00
C TYR A 151 0.04 -16.45 3.27
N SER A 152 -1.22 -16.74 3.60
CA SER A 152 -1.89 -16.19 4.78
C SER A 152 -1.16 -16.53 6.08
N ALA A 153 -0.74 -17.80 6.25
CA ALA A 153 0.04 -18.21 7.41
C ALA A 153 1.39 -17.47 7.47
N ALA A 154 2.05 -17.29 6.32
CA ALA A 154 3.29 -16.52 6.27
C ALA A 154 3.09 -15.04 6.61
N PHE A 155 1.97 -14.43 6.21
CA PHE A 155 1.67 -13.05 6.55
C PHE A 155 1.52 -12.90 8.05
N PHE A 156 0.65 -13.70 8.66
CA PHE A 156 0.38 -13.66 10.10
C PHE A 156 1.65 -13.89 10.94
N ASN A 157 2.48 -14.87 10.54
CA ASN A 157 3.71 -15.20 11.25
C ASN A 157 4.83 -14.16 11.08
N THR A 158 4.76 -13.31 10.04
CA THR A 158 5.77 -12.28 9.77
C THR A 158 5.38 -10.93 10.36
N LEU A 159 4.08 -10.66 10.46
CA LEU A 159 3.57 -9.45 11.07
C LEU A 159 4.01 -9.32 12.53
N ASP A 160 4.52 -8.13 12.84
CA ASP A 160 4.73 -7.69 14.21
C ASP A 160 3.42 -7.86 15.01
N PRO A 161 3.46 -8.38 16.24
CA PRO A 161 2.27 -8.57 17.06
C PRO A 161 1.39 -7.31 17.21
N THR A 162 1.98 -6.12 17.20
CA THR A 162 1.27 -4.84 17.30
C THR A 162 0.41 -4.50 16.07
N LEU A 163 0.68 -5.16 14.95
CA LEU A 163 -0.02 -4.92 13.67
C LEU A 163 -1.03 -6.03 13.35
N ARG A 164 -1.19 -7.04 14.21
CA ARG A 164 -2.07 -8.20 13.94
C ARG A 164 -3.57 -7.89 13.98
N ASP A 165 -3.95 -6.77 14.60
CA ASP A 165 -5.34 -6.32 14.65
C ASP A 165 -5.76 -5.55 13.38
N ILE A 166 -4.82 -5.29 12.46
CA ILE A 166 -5.08 -4.62 11.19
C ILE A 166 -5.65 -5.63 10.19
N THR A 167 -6.66 -5.23 9.41
CA THR A 167 -7.20 -6.09 8.35
C THR A 167 -6.21 -6.21 7.20
N ILE A 168 -5.71 -7.42 6.94
CA ILE A 168 -4.90 -7.69 5.74
C ILE A 168 -5.82 -7.96 4.54
N ILE A 169 -5.58 -7.26 3.44
CA ILE A 169 -6.29 -7.39 2.17
C ILE A 169 -5.34 -7.96 1.12
N VAL A 170 -5.86 -8.84 0.27
CA VAL A 170 -5.19 -9.40 -0.91
C VAL A 170 -6.09 -9.20 -2.13
N GLU A 171 -5.48 -9.00 -3.29
CA GLU A 171 -6.16 -8.79 -4.59
C GLU A 171 -6.02 -9.98 -5.55
#